data_AF-A0A7W0WZ12-F1
#
_entry.id   AF-A0A7W0WZ12-F1
#
_cell.length_a   1.000
_cell.length_b   1.000
_cell.length_c   1.000
_cell.angle_alpha   90.00
_cell.angle_beta   90.00
_cell.angle_gamma   90.00
#
_symmetry.space_group_name_H-M   'P 1'
#
loop_
_entity.id
_entity.type
_entity.pdbx_description
1 polymer ?
#
loop_
_entity_poly.entity_id
_entity_poly.type
_entity_poly.pdbx_seq_one_letter_code
_entity_poly.pdbx_strand_id
1 'polypeptide(L)'
;DWPGAPDAAFFLAEWLQRTGRLEDAQRRYAAIETKWPGTPQALAARRGGASVAIMAHAWSRAEALSRALPVADEADRVLREELLDRIERGRRFDFWYRVSWILLIGCVLALIASLAEAGLRGGWRRPSLKPPVEVYFLLPIGAVLVGVALTTHRAVAPAVFALSIGGLVLAWVSGITLELLRLHRRAIGVRAAINVMLCLVAVGALVYIVLTHDNLLDMMIETVRFGPDP
;
A
#
# COMPACT_ATOMS: atom_id res chain seq x y z
N ASP A 1 -16.40 -42.01 -7.25
CA ASP A 1 -15.68 -41.11 -6.32
C ASP A 1 -15.46 -41.80 -4.99
N TRP A 2 -14.28 -41.63 -4.38
CA TRP A 2 -14.01 -42.11 -3.01
C TRP A 2 -14.54 -41.07 -1.99
N PRO A 3 -15.12 -41.48 -0.85
CA PRO A 3 -15.74 -40.57 0.11
C PRO A 3 -14.90 -39.38 0.59
N GLY A 4 -13.57 -39.52 0.73
CA GLY A 4 -12.68 -38.42 1.17
C GLY A 4 -12.19 -37.50 0.04
N ALA A 5 -12.67 -37.67 -1.19
CA ALA A 5 -12.25 -36.84 -2.32
C ALA A 5 -12.57 -35.33 -2.15
N PRO A 6 -13.73 -34.91 -1.59
CA PRO A 6 -14.02 -33.49 -1.33
C PRO A 6 -13.05 -32.88 -0.32
N ASP A 7 -12.72 -33.60 0.76
CA ASP A 7 -11.79 -33.12 1.79
C ASP A 7 -10.37 -32.95 1.25
N ALA A 8 -9.88 -33.93 0.49
CA ALA A 8 -8.57 -33.84 -0.15
C ALA A 8 -8.49 -32.68 -1.15
N ALA A 9 -9.56 -32.44 -1.93
CA ALA A 9 -9.62 -31.32 -2.86
C ALA A 9 -9.66 -29.97 -2.13
N PHE A 10 -10.42 -29.88 -1.03
CA PHE A 10 -10.50 -28.68 -0.20
C PHE A 10 -9.15 -28.37 0.47
N PHE A 11 -8.51 -29.37 1.06
CA PHE A 11 -7.18 -29.25 1.63
C PHE A 11 -6.15 -28.74 0.61
N LEU A 12 -6.17 -29.26 -0.61
CA LEU A 12 -5.29 -28.79 -1.68
C LEU A 12 -5.57 -27.32 -2.03
N ALA A 13 -6.84 -26.90 -2.06
CA ALA A 13 -7.20 -25.50 -2.31
C ALA A 13 -6.68 -24.57 -1.20
N GLU A 14 -6.82 -24.96 0.07
CA GLU A 14 -6.26 -24.20 1.20
C GLU A 14 -4.73 -24.12 1.15
N TRP A 15 -4.07 -25.22 0.79
CA TRP A 15 -2.62 -25.24 0.65
C TRP A 15 -2.15 -24.29 -0.47
N LEU A 16 -2.84 -24.27 -1.61
CA LEU A 16 -2.57 -23.32 -2.70
C LEU A 16 -2.80 -21.86 -2.27
N GLN A 17 -3.84 -21.59 -1.49
CA GLN A 17 -4.10 -20.26 -0.92
C GLN A 17 -2.96 -19.83 0.00
N ARG A 18 -2.55 -20.69 0.95
CA ARG A 18 -1.46 -20.38 1.93
C ARG A 18 -0.11 -20.17 1.25
N THR A 19 0.12 -20.80 0.10
CA THR A 19 1.34 -20.62 -0.71
C THR A 19 1.27 -19.45 -1.69
N GLY A 20 0.20 -18.64 -1.64
CA GLY A 20 0.03 -17.45 -2.48
C GLY A 20 -0.38 -17.75 -3.93
N ARG A 21 -0.68 -19.00 -4.28
CA ARG A 21 -1.15 -19.40 -5.62
C ARG A 21 -2.67 -19.16 -5.75
N LEU A 22 -3.06 -17.89 -5.63
CA LEU A 22 -4.46 -17.48 -5.45
C LEU A 22 -5.36 -17.89 -6.62
N GLU A 23 -4.90 -17.75 -7.87
CA GLU A 23 -5.70 -18.17 -9.04
C GLU A 23 -5.93 -19.68 -9.08
N ASP A 24 -4.90 -20.46 -8.72
CA ASP A 24 -5.01 -21.92 -8.65
C ASP A 24 -5.95 -22.36 -7.53
N ALA A 25 -5.83 -21.73 -6.36
CA ALA A 25 -6.73 -21.94 -5.24
C ALA A 25 -8.19 -21.63 -5.63
N GLN A 26 -8.43 -20.50 -6.29
CA GLN A 26 -9.76 -20.11 -6.76
C GLN A 26 -10.35 -21.13 -7.73
N ARG A 27 -9.55 -21.64 -8.68
CA ARG A 27 -9.98 -22.70 -9.60
C ARG A 27 -10.33 -23.99 -8.86
N ARG A 28 -9.57 -24.37 -7.83
CA ARG A 28 -9.85 -25.56 -7.02
C ARG A 28 -11.13 -25.40 -6.20
N TYR A 29 -11.35 -24.25 -5.55
CA TYR A 29 -12.60 -23.99 -4.84
C TYR A 29 -13.83 -24.06 -5.76
N ALA A 30 -13.78 -23.42 -6.93
CA ALA A 30 -14.86 -23.49 -7.90
C ALA A 30 -15.14 -24.93 -8.41
N ALA A 31 -14.09 -25.74 -8.59
CA ALA A 31 -14.23 -27.13 -8.98
C ALA A 31 -14.90 -27.98 -7.89
N ILE A 32 -14.64 -27.71 -6.60
CA ILE A 32 -15.31 -28.39 -5.49
C ILE A 32 -16.81 -28.09 -5.49
N GLU A 33 -17.18 -26.83 -5.66
CA GLU A 33 -18.59 -26.40 -5.72
C GLU A 33 -19.35 -27.09 -6.88
N THR A 34 -18.69 -27.25 -8.02
CA THR A 34 -19.31 -27.87 -9.21
C THR A 34 -19.39 -29.39 -9.08
N LYS A 35 -18.35 -30.03 -8.56
CA LYS A 35 -18.26 -31.49 -8.51
C LYS A 35 -19.02 -32.11 -7.33
N TRP A 36 -19.10 -31.41 -6.20
CA TRP A 36 -19.76 -31.89 -4.98
C TRP A 36 -20.75 -30.87 -4.41
N PRO A 37 -21.77 -30.46 -5.19
CA PRO A 37 -22.75 -29.47 -4.75
C PRO A 37 -23.51 -29.94 -3.50
N GLY A 38 -23.83 -29.01 -2.60
CA GLY A 38 -24.62 -29.29 -1.38
C GLY A 38 -23.85 -29.96 -0.25
N THR A 39 -22.57 -30.30 -0.44
CA THR A 39 -21.70 -30.81 0.63
C THR A 39 -21.21 -29.67 1.55
N PRO A 40 -20.87 -29.95 2.82
CA PRO A 40 -20.22 -28.97 3.70
C PRO A 40 -18.94 -28.38 3.09
N GLN A 41 -18.18 -29.19 2.35
CA GLN A 41 -16.96 -28.79 1.66
C GLN A 41 -17.24 -27.82 0.51
N ALA A 42 -18.37 -27.93 -0.19
CA ALA A 42 -18.77 -26.92 -1.19
C ALA A 42 -19.10 -25.57 -0.55
N LEU A 43 -19.75 -25.57 0.62
CA LEU A 43 -19.98 -24.34 1.37
C LEU A 43 -18.66 -23.72 1.87
N ALA A 44 -17.78 -24.54 2.45
CA ALA A 44 -16.45 -24.11 2.87
C ALA A 44 -15.63 -23.59 1.69
N ALA A 45 -15.71 -24.25 0.53
CA ALA A 45 -15.04 -23.84 -0.69
C ALA A 45 -15.54 -22.48 -1.19
N ARG A 46 -16.85 -22.19 -1.08
CA ARG A 46 -17.39 -20.87 -1.43
C ARG A 46 -16.85 -19.77 -0.52
N ARG A 47 -16.77 -20.03 0.78
CA ARG A 47 -16.16 -19.10 1.77
C ARG A 47 -14.67 -18.90 1.50
N GLY A 48 -13.94 -19.98 1.22
CA GLY A 48 -12.53 -19.95 0.81
C GLY A 48 -12.32 -19.16 -0.47
N GLY A 49 -13.16 -19.35 -1.48
CA GLY A 49 -13.14 -18.59 -2.73
C GLY A 49 -13.41 -17.10 -2.53
N ALA A 50 -14.35 -16.72 -1.66
CA ALA A 50 -14.56 -15.31 -1.32
C ALA A 50 -13.29 -14.71 -0.68
N SER A 51 -12.67 -15.44 0.25
CA SER A 51 -11.43 -15.01 0.93
C SER A 51 -10.25 -14.90 -0.05
N VAL A 52 -10.09 -15.85 -0.96
CA VAL A 52 -9.07 -15.80 -2.03
C VAL A 52 -9.31 -14.61 -2.96
N ALA A 53 -10.56 -14.31 -3.31
CA ALA A 53 -10.87 -13.15 -4.12
C ALA A 53 -10.58 -11.82 -3.41
N ILE A 54 -10.73 -11.74 -2.08
CA ILE A 54 -10.28 -10.60 -1.26
C ILE A 54 -8.76 -10.47 -1.33
N MET A 55 -8.02 -11.56 -1.08
CA MET A 55 -6.55 -11.56 -1.13
C MET A 55 -6.00 -11.18 -2.51
N ALA A 56 -6.72 -11.50 -3.58
CA ALA A 56 -6.35 -11.16 -4.96
C ALA A 56 -6.79 -9.75 -5.40
N HIS A 57 -7.32 -8.91 -4.49
CA HIS A 57 -7.92 -7.61 -4.79
C HIS A 57 -9.04 -7.66 -5.86
N ALA A 58 -9.66 -8.84 -6.03
CA ALA A 58 -10.73 -9.08 -7.01
C ALA A 58 -12.11 -8.73 -6.41
N TRP A 59 -12.26 -7.48 -5.98
CA TRP A 59 -13.35 -7.03 -5.11
C TRP A 59 -14.76 -7.36 -5.62
N SER A 60 -15.02 -7.19 -6.92
CA SER A 60 -16.33 -7.50 -7.50
C SER A 60 -16.65 -9.00 -7.45
N ARG A 61 -15.65 -9.86 -7.65
CA ARG A 61 -15.81 -11.31 -7.52
C ARG A 61 -15.97 -11.71 -6.04
N ALA A 62 -15.20 -11.12 -5.14
CA ALA A 62 -15.32 -11.34 -3.71
C ALA A 62 -16.72 -10.99 -3.19
N GLU A 63 -17.27 -9.86 -3.63
CA GLU A 63 -18.63 -9.41 -3.28
C GLU A 63 -19.70 -10.37 -3.80
N ALA A 64 -19.58 -10.80 -5.07
CA ALA A 64 -20.50 -11.76 -5.66
C ALA A 64 -20.48 -13.11 -4.91
N LEU A 65 -19.29 -13.64 -4.59
CA LEU A 65 -19.14 -14.89 -3.83
C LEU A 65 -19.68 -14.76 -2.41
N SER A 66 -19.41 -13.65 -1.73
CA SER A 66 -19.88 -13.40 -0.36
C SER A 66 -21.40 -13.26 -0.30
N ARG A 67 -22.02 -12.56 -1.25
CA ARG A 67 -23.49 -12.45 -1.34
C ARG A 67 -24.17 -13.78 -1.66
N ALA A 68 -23.49 -14.67 -2.38
CA ALA A 68 -23.98 -16.01 -2.72
C ALA A 68 -23.81 -17.04 -1.59
N LEU A 69 -23.24 -16.65 -0.44
CA LEU A 69 -23.20 -17.51 0.74
C LEU A 69 -24.62 -17.67 1.30
N PRO A 70 -25.06 -18.92 1.58
CA PRO A 70 -26.31 -19.15 2.28
C PRO A 70 -26.25 -18.56 3.70
N VAL A 71 -27.40 -18.14 4.21
CA VAL A 71 -27.57 -17.70 5.59
C VAL A 71 -28.56 -18.63 6.24
N ALA A 72 -28.05 -19.70 6.86
CA ALA A 72 -28.89 -20.65 7.58
C ALA A 72 -29.09 -20.22 9.03
N ASP A 73 -28.09 -19.56 9.63
CA ASP A 73 -28.10 -19.10 11.01
C ASP A 73 -27.54 -17.69 11.17
N GLU A 74 -27.50 -17.23 12.42
CA GLU A 74 -26.95 -15.92 12.78
C GLU A 74 -25.44 -15.82 12.51
N ALA A 75 -24.70 -16.92 12.71
CA ALA A 75 -23.26 -16.94 12.51
C ALA A 75 -22.89 -16.74 11.04
N ASP A 76 -23.66 -17.35 10.12
CA ASP A 76 -23.54 -17.15 8.69
C ASP A 76 -23.81 -15.70 8.28
N ARG A 77 -24.81 -15.06 8.89
CA ARG A 77 -25.13 -13.65 8.65
C ARG A 77 -23.96 -12.76 9.05
N VAL A 78 -23.45 -12.93 10.27
CA VAL A 78 -22.31 -12.17 10.80
C VAL A 78 -21.08 -12.37 9.93
N LEU A 79 -20.75 -13.61 9.56
CA LEU A 79 -19.62 -13.91 8.69
C LEU A 79 -19.75 -13.20 7.33
N ARG A 80 -20.95 -13.25 6.72
CA ARG A 80 -21.19 -12.59 5.43
C ARG A 80 -21.03 -11.07 5.54
N GLU A 81 -21.57 -10.47 6.58
CA GLU A 81 -21.44 -9.03 6.85
C GLU A 81 -19.97 -8.63 7.07
N GLU A 82 -19.22 -9.43 7.83
CA GLU A 82 -17.79 -9.21 8.05
C GLU A 82 -16.99 -9.26 6.73
N LEU A 83 -17.29 -10.23 5.86
CA LEU A 83 -16.65 -10.32 4.54
C LEU A 83 -16.99 -9.10 3.67
N LEU A 84 -18.25 -8.66 3.65
CA LEU A 84 -18.66 -7.48 2.88
C LEU A 84 -18.02 -6.19 3.39
N ASP A 85 -17.91 -6.02 4.70
CA ASP A 85 -17.24 -4.89 5.34
C ASP A 85 -15.72 -4.91 5.04
N ARG A 86 -15.08 -6.08 5.08
CA ARG A 86 -13.69 -6.24 4.61
C ARG A 86 -13.51 -5.85 3.14
N ILE A 87 -14.45 -6.22 2.25
CA ILE A 87 -14.41 -5.85 0.83
C ILE A 87 -14.55 -4.34 0.64
N GLU A 88 -15.45 -3.68 1.37
CA GLU A 88 -15.63 -2.23 1.28
C GLU A 88 -14.37 -1.49 1.75
N ARG A 89 -13.80 -1.89 2.89
CA ARG A 89 -12.53 -1.35 3.38
C ARG A 89 -11.40 -1.55 2.37
N GLY A 90 -11.26 -2.77 1.84
CA GLY A 90 -10.25 -3.10 0.83
C GLY A 90 -10.35 -2.22 -0.42
N ARG A 91 -11.56 -2.03 -0.96
CA ARG A 91 -11.81 -1.11 -2.09
C ARG A 91 -11.39 0.33 -1.79
N ARG A 92 -11.70 0.81 -0.57
CA ARG A 92 -11.34 2.16 -0.15
C ARG A 92 -9.82 2.31 -0.05
N PHE A 93 -9.13 1.32 0.52
CA PHE A 93 -7.67 1.32 0.59
C PHE A 93 -7.02 1.28 -0.79
N ASP A 94 -7.47 0.41 -1.70
CA ASP A 94 -6.97 0.33 -3.08
C ASP A 94 -7.21 1.62 -3.88
N PHE A 95 -8.34 2.28 -3.65
CA PHE A 95 -8.63 3.58 -4.24
C PHE A 95 -7.61 4.62 -3.76
N TRP A 96 -7.45 4.77 -2.44
CA TRP A 96 -6.49 5.71 -1.87
C TRP A 96 -5.05 5.39 -2.22
N TYR A 97 -4.69 4.11 -2.34
CA TYR A 97 -3.36 3.68 -2.80
C TYR A 97 -3.06 4.18 -4.21
N ARG A 98 -4.00 4.00 -5.14
CA ARG A 98 -3.88 4.53 -6.50
C ARG A 98 -3.85 6.05 -6.53
N VAL A 99 -4.70 6.71 -5.75
CA VAL A 99 -4.70 8.18 -5.63
C VAL A 99 -3.35 8.68 -5.11
N SER A 100 -2.79 8.05 -4.09
CA SER A 100 -1.47 8.40 -3.54
C SER A 100 -0.35 8.22 -4.58
N TRP A 101 -0.37 7.16 -5.39
CA TRP A 101 0.60 7.02 -6.50
C TRP A 101 0.47 8.13 -7.54
N ILE A 102 -0.76 8.46 -7.95
CA ILE A 102 -1.01 9.56 -8.90
C ILE A 102 -0.52 10.89 -8.32
N LEU A 103 -0.83 11.16 -7.05
CA LEU A 103 -0.40 12.37 -6.35
C LEU A 103 1.11 12.45 -6.22
N LEU A 104 1.78 11.36 -5.84
CA LEU A 104 3.24 11.30 -5.72
C LEU A 104 3.92 11.58 -7.06
N ILE A 105 3.51 10.88 -8.12
CA ILE A 105 4.05 11.08 -9.47
C ILE A 105 3.80 12.51 -9.94
N GLY A 106 2.57 13.01 -9.78
CA GLY A 106 2.20 14.37 -10.17
C GLY A 106 3.02 15.44 -9.44
N CYS A 107 3.22 15.29 -8.13
CA CYS A 107 4.03 16.21 -7.34
C CYS A 107 5.51 16.14 -7.73
N VAL A 108 6.08 14.96 -7.91
CA VAL A 108 7.47 14.79 -8.34
C VAL A 108 7.70 15.44 -9.71
N LEU A 109 6.80 15.21 -10.68
CA LEU A 109 6.89 15.84 -12.00
C LEU A 109 6.77 17.36 -11.90
N ALA A 110 5.87 17.89 -11.06
CA ALA A 110 5.73 19.33 -10.84
C ALA A 110 6.99 19.95 -10.21
N LEU A 111 7.61 19.26 -9.23
CA LEU A 111 8.86 19.70 -8.60
C LEU A 111 10.02 19.72 -9.60
N ILE A 112 10.15 18.67 -10.43
CA ILE A 112 11.18 18.59 -11.49
C ILE A 112 10.95 19.68 -12.55
N ALA A 113 9.70 19.89 -12.97
CA ALA A 113 9.36 20.94 -13.92
C ALA A 113 9.68 22.34 -13.35
N SER A 114 9.37 22.58 -12.07
CA SER A 114 9.72 23.82 -11.38
C SER A 114 11.23 24.04 -11.31
N LEU A 115 11.99 22.97 -11.01
CA LEU A 115 13.45 22.99 -11.01
C LEU A 115 14.01 23.32 -12.41
N ALA A 116 13.49 22.66 -13.45
CA ALA A 116 13.91 22.87 -14.82
C ALA A 116 13.60 24.30 -15.30
N GLU A 117 12.39 24.82 -15.02
CA GLU A 117 12.00 26.20 -15.34
C GLU A 117 12.91 27.22 -14.65
N ALA A 118 13.23 27.01 -13.37
CA ALA A 118 14.14 27.85 -12.62
C ALA A 118 15.56 27.81 -13.21
N GLY A 119 16.04 26.63 -13.60
CA GLY A 119 17.35 26.45 -14.23
C GLY A 119 17.45 27.09 -15.62
N LEU A 120 16.44 26.94 -16.46
CA LEU A 120 16.41 27.49 -17.82
C LEU A 120 16.36 29.03 -17.82
N ARG A 121 15.57 29.64 -16.93
CA ARG A 121 15.47 31.11 -16.86
C ARG A 121 16.67 31.77 -16.20
N GLY A 122 17.33 31.11 -15.26
CA GLY A 122 18.46 31.68 -14.52
C GLY A 122 19.81 31.63 -15.23
N GLY A 123 19.87 30.98 -16.40
CA GLY A 123 21.12 30.65 -17.05
C GLY A 123 21.82 29.53 -16.28
N TRP A 124 22.10 28.42 -16.96
CA TRP A 124 22.74 27.23 -16.42
C TRP A 124 24.24 27.44 -16.10
N ARG A 125 24.63 28.58 -15.54
CA ARG A 125 25.96 28.80 -14.97
C ARG A 125 26.08 27.97 -13.69
N ARG A 126 26.27 26.65 -13.92
CA ARG A 126 26.49 25.56 -12.97
C ARG A 126 25.62 25.69 -11.73
N PRO A 127 24.37 25.19 -11.75
CA PRO A 127 23.66 24.95 -10.50
C PRO A 127 24.61 24.12 -9.66
N SER A 128 25.08 24.71 -8.57
CA SER A 128 25.91 24.02 -7.61
C SER A 128 25.05 22.88 -7.09
N LEU A 129 25.27 21.65 -7.59
CA LEU A 129 24.61 20.42 -7.13
C LEU A 129 24.93 20.09 -5.66
N LYS A 130 25.41 21.08 -4.90
CA LYS A 130 25.61 20.99 -3.47
C LYS A 130 24.24 20.74 -2.84
N PRO A 131 24.11 19.68 -2.03
CA PRO A 131 22.91 19.47 -1.25
C PRO A 131 22.63 20.71 -0.39
N PRO A 132 21.36 21.08 -0.21
CA PRO A 132 20.96 22.12 0.72
C PRO A 132 21.25 21.62 2.15
N VAL A 133 21.42 22.55 3.09
CA VAL A 133 21.90 22.24 4.45
C VAL A 133 21.00 21.22 5.17
N GLU A 134 19.71 21.25 4.87
CA GLU A 134 18.68 20.35 5.38
C GLU A 134 19.00 18.87 5.07
N VAL A 135 19.56 18.57 3.90
CA VAL A 135 19.95 17.20 3.51
C VAL A 135 21.08 16.69 4.41
N TYR A 136 22.04 17.54 4.74
CA TYR A 136 23.13 17.16 5.67
C TYR A 136 22.63 16.91 7.09
N PHE A 137 21.59 17.62 7.52
CA PHE A 137 20.96 17.37 8.83
C PHE A 137 20.09 16.10 8.83
N LEU A 138 19.36 15.85 7.74
CA LEU A 138 18.43 14.71 7.65
C LEU A 138 19.15 13.38 7.38
N LEU A 139 20.26 13.40 6.64
CA LEU A 139 21.02 12.19 6.30
C LEU A 139 21.42 11.34 7.53
N PRO A 140 22.09 11.89 8.58
CA PRO A 140 22.46 11.08 9.74
C PRO A 140 21.25 10.57 10.52
N ILE A 141 20.16 11.34 10.58
CA ILE A 141 18.91 10.92 11.23
C ILE A 141 18.32 9.72 10.48
N GLY A 142 18.20 9.81 9.15
CA GLY A 142 17.73 8.72 8.32
C GLY A 142 18.61 7.47 8.44
N ALA A 143 19.95 7.64 8.47
CA ALA A 143 20.88 6.54 8.65
C ALA A 143 20.70 5.81 10.00
N VAL A 144 20.52 6.57 11.09
CA VAL A 144 20.25 5.99 12.43
C VAL A 144 18.91 5.27 12.44
N LEU A 145 17.84 5.87 11.90
CA LEU A 145 16.51 5.25 11.85
C LEU A 145 16.52 3.93 11.07
N VAL A 146 17.19 3.90 9.91
CA VAL A 146 17.36 2.69 9.11
C VAL A 146 18.17 1.64 9.88
N GLY A 147 19.27 2.04 10.53
CA GLY A 147 20.09 1.14 11.34
C GLY A 147 19.28 0.49 12.47
N VAL A 148 18.53 1.29 13.22
CA VAL A 148 17.64 0.80 14.29
C VAL A 148 16.57 -0.14 13.72
N ALA A 149 15.91 0.24 12.63
CA ALA A 149 14.87 -0.59 12.01
C ALA A 149 15.41 -1.96 11.56
N LEU A 150 16.61 -2.01 10.98
CA LEU A 150 17.29 -3.25 10.61
C LEU A 150 17.62 -4.14 11.82
N THR A 151 17.91 -3.55 12.98
CA THR A 151 18.24 -4.30 14.21
C THR A 151 17.01 -4.77 14.98
N THR A 152 15.93 -3.98 15.01
CA THR A 152 14.76 -4.26 15.86
C THR A 152 13.68 -5.06 15.12
N HIS A 153 13.32 -4.66 13.90
CA HIS A 153 12.22 -5.27 13.15
C HIS A 153 12.52 -5.31 11.65
N ARG A 154 13.05 -6.44 11.16
CA ARG A 154 13.37 -6.64 9.73
C ARG A 154 12.18 -6.42 8.79
N ALA A 155 10.95 -6.63 9.26
CA ALA A 155 9.74 -6.38 8.48
C ALA A 155 9.50 -4.89 8.21
N VAL A 156 9.91 -3.99 9.11
CA VAL A 156 9.68 -2.54 9.03
C VAL A 156 10.84 -1.81 8.35
N ALA A 157 12.02 -2.45 8.29
CA ALA A 157 13.23 -1.84 7.73
C ALA A 157 13.08 -1.37 6.26
N PRO A 158 12.47 -2.12 5.33
CA PRO A 158 12.27 -1.66 3.95
C PRO A 158 11.44 -0.38 3.88
N ALA A 159 10.37 -0.30 4.68
CA ALA A 159 9.51 0.87 4.77
C ALA A 159 10.26 2.10 5.29
N VAL A 160 11.00 1.97 6.39
CA VAL A 160 11.80 3.06 6.98
C VAL A 160 12.87 3.54 6.01
N PHE A 161 13.51 2.60 5.31
CA PHE A 161 14.51 2.90 4.28
C PHE A 161 13.90 3.68 3.11
N ALA A 162 12.78 3.21 2.55
CA ALA A 162 12.09 3.87 1.45
C ALA A 162 11.65 5.30 1.83
N LEU A 163 11.12 5.49 3.04
CA LEU A 163 10.73 6.80 3.55
C LEU A 163 11.91 7.74 3.75
N SER A 164 13.01 7.22 4.31
CA SER A 164 14.23 8.00 4.55
C SER A 164 14.84 8.49 3.23
N ILE A 165 14.99 7.60 2.25
CA ILE A 165 15.55 7.96 0.94
C ILE A 165 14.58 8.86 0.16
N GLY A 166 13.31 8.48 0.07
CA GLY A 166 12.32 9.25 -0.68
C GLY A 166 12.14 10.65 -0.11
N GLY A 167 12.06 10.78 1.22
CA GLY A 167 12.01 12.07 1.90
C GLY A 167 13.26 12.92 1.66
N LEU A 168 14.45 12.32 1.69
CA LEU A 168 15.71 13.03 1.42
C LEU A 168 15.78 13.55 -0.01
N VAL A 169 15.38 12.74 -0.99
CA VAL A 169 15.34 13.13 -2.41
C VAL A 169 14.34 14.26 -2.63
N LEU A 170 13.14 14.18 -2.05
CA LEU A 170 12.13 15.25 -2.15
C LEU A 170 12.61 16.55 -1.50
N ALA A 171 13.21 16.47 -0.32
CA ALA A 171 13.81 17.62 0.36
C ALA A 171 14.95 18.24 -0.45
N TRP A 172 15.79 17.41 -1.07
CA TRP A 172 16.88 17.87 -1.92
C TRP A 172 16.38 18.64 -3.14
N VAL A 173 15.45 18.04 -3.90
CA VAL A 173 14.86 18.68 -5.09
C VAL A 173 14.14 19.97 -4.69
N SER A 174 13.35 19.95 -3.62
CA SER A 174 12.65 21.13 -3.11
C SER A 174 13.63 22.25 -2.71
N GLY A 175 14.69 21.92 -1.99
CA GLY A 175 15.70 22.87 -1.54
C GLY A 175 16.46 23.54 -2.68
N ILE A 176 16.91 22.77 -3.69
CA ILE A 176 17.56 23.34 -4.88
C ILE A 176 16.60 24.29 -5.61
N THR A 177 15.35 23.89 -5.81
CA THR A 177 14.36 24.74 -6.48
C THR A 177 14.15 26.04 -5.73
N LEU A 178 14.03 25.99 -4.40
CA LEU A 178 13.86 27.19 -3.58
C LEU A 178 15.10 28.10 -3.60
N GLU A 179 16.30 27.54 -3.58
CA GLU A 179 17.55 28.31 -3.68
C GLU A 179 17.64 29.05 -5.02
N LEU A 180 17.34 28.37 -6.13
CA LEU A 180 17.28 28.98 -7.46
C LEU A 180 16.20 30.07 -7.54
N LEU A 181 15.03 29.86 -6.92
CA LEU A 181 13.98 30.87 -6.86
C LEU A 181 14.38 32.11 -6.04
N ARG A 182 15.11 31.92 -4.91
CA ARG A 182 15.59 33.02 -4.05
C ARG A 182 16.55 33.94 -4.78
N LEU A 183 17.44 33.40 -5.62
CA LEU A 183 18.39 34.19 -6.40
C LEU A 183 17.71 35.21 -7.34
N HIS A 184 16.45 34.98 -7.72
CA HIS A 184 15.76 35.76 -8.76
C HIS A 184 14.80 36.85 -8.23
N ARG A 185 14.71 37.06 -6.90
CA ARG A 185 14.01 38.16 -6.18
C ARG A 185 12.54 38.50 -6.54
N ARG A 186 11.93 37.94 -7.59
CA ARG A 186 10.54 38.24 -8.01
C ARG A 186 9.57 37.11 -7.65
N ALA A 187 8.50 37.47 -6.95
CA ALA A 187 7.36 36.59 -6.57
C ALA A 187 7.72 35.35 -5.73
N ILE A 188 8.61 35.51 -4.74
CA ILE A 188 9.13 34.41 -3.91
C ILE A 188 8.02 33.75 -3.09
N GLY A 189 7.09 34.52 -2.51
CA GLY A 189 6.16 34.00 -1.50
C GLY A 189 5.25 32.87 -2.01
N VAL A 190 4.47 33.14 -3.06
CA VAL A 190 3.46 32.18 -3.55
C VAL A 190 4.12 30.95 -4.18
N ARG A 191 5.16 31.12 -5.00
CA ARG A 191 5.83 29.98 -5.65
C ARG A 191 6.58 29.10 -4.64
N ALA A 192 7.25 29.71 -3.66
CA ALA A 192 7.88 28.95 -2.59
C ALA A 192 6.84 28.18 -1.77
N ALA A 193 5.72 28.81 -1.43
CA ALA A 193 4.63 28.15 -0.71
C ALA A 193 4.08 26.95 -1.49
N ILE A 194 3.82 27.09 -2.80
CA ILE A 194 3.36 25.99 -3.66
C ILE A 194 4.40 24.85 -3.68
N ASN A 195 5.68 25.16 -3.82
CA ASN A 195 6.75 24.15 -3.86
C ASN A 195 6.84 23.37 -2.53
N VAL A 196 6.74 24.06 -1.40
CA VAL A 196 6.69 23.43 -0.07
C VAL A 196 5.45 22.55 0.08
N MET A 197 4.28 23.04 -0.33
CA MET A 197 3.04 22.26 -0.29
C MET A 197 3.12 21.01 -1.16
N LEU A 198 3.66 21.10 -2.38
CA LEU A 198 3.89 19.93 -3.25
C LEU A 198 4.82 18.91 -2.60
N CYS A 199 5.89 19.37 -1.94
CA CYS A 199 6.80 18.49 -1.21
C CYS A 199 6.09 17.79 -0.04
N LEU A 200 5.27 18.51 0.74
CA LEU A 200 4.51 17.92 1.85
C LEU A 200 3.50 16.89 1.37
N VAL A 201 2.77 17.19 0.28
CA VAL A 201 1.82 16.24 -0.33
C VAL A 201 2.54 15.00 -0.86
N ALA A 202 3.69 15.17 -1.52
CA ALA A 202 4.50 14.05 -2.00
C ALA A 202 4.99 13.16 -0.85
N VAL A 203 5.48 13.74 0.24
CA VAL A 203 5.90 12.99 1.44
C VAL A 203 4.70 12.26 2.05
N GLY A 204 3.56 12.92 2.21
CA GLY A 204 2.34 12.28 2.73
C GLY A 204 1.86 11.11 1.88
N ALA A 205 1.89 11.27 0.55
CA ALA A 205 1.55 10.20 -0.39
C ALA A 205 2.54 9.03 -0.30
N LEU A 206 3.84 9.32 -0.19
CA LEU A 206 4.88 8.30 -0.02
C LEU A 206 4.71 7.53 1.29
N VAL A 207 4.44 8.22 2.41
CA VAL A 207 4.12 7.60 3.71
C VAL A 207 2.94 6.63 3.55
N TYR A 208 1.86 7.09 2.91
CA TYR A 208 0.69 6.25 2.71
C TYR A 208 0.99 5.01 1.86
N ILE A 209 1.71 5.15 0.75
CA ILE A 209 2.11 4.04 -0.14
C ILE A 209 2.94 3.02 0.62
N VAL A 210 3.95 3.46 1.36
CA VAL A 210 4.84 2.58 2.09
C VAL A 210 4.10 1.82 3.19
N LEU A 211 3.23 2.50 3.95
CA LEU A 211 2.46 1.86 5.02
C LEU A 211 1.44 0.84 4.50
N THR A 212 0.89 1.06 3.31
CA THR A 212 -0.08 0.16 2.68
C THR A 212 0.58 -1.02 1.97
N HIS A 213 1.74 -0.83 1.35
CA HIS A 213 2.43 -1.89 0.59
C HIS A 213 2.83 -3.09 1.46
N ASP A 214 3.33 -2.84 2.67
CA ASP A 214 3.88 -3.87 3.55
C ASP A 214 2.86 -4.42 4.57
N ASN A 215 1.55 -4.14 4.39
CA ASN A 215 0.48 -4.42 5.36
C ASN A 215 0.77 -3.88 6.77
N LEU A 216 1.62 -2.86 6.89
CA LEU A 216 1.99 -2.26 8.17
C LEU A 216 0.80 -1.57 8.81
N LEU A 217 -0.13 -1.02 8.01
CA LEU A 217 -1.38 -0.47 8.54
C LEU A 217 -2.21 -1.53 9.26
N ASP A 218 -2.35 -2.72 8.69
CA ASP A 218 -3.12 -3.79 9.32
C ASP A 218 -2.45 -4.22 10.63
N MET A 219 -1.12 -4.36 10.63
CA MET A 219 -0.35 -4.65 11.84
C MET A 219 -0.51 -3.57 12.91
N MET A 220 -0.47 -2.28 12.54
CA MET A 220 -0.67 -1.17 13.47
C MET A 220 -2.10 -1.15 14.01
N ILE A 221 -3.10 -1.36 13.16
CA ILE A 221 -4.51 -1.41 13.57
C ILE A 221 -4.75 -2.59 14.51
N GLU A 222 -4.17 -3.75 14.22
CA GLU A 222 -4.24 -4.94 15.05
C GLU A 222 -3.58 -4.69 16.41
N THR A 223 -2.38 -4.11 16.43
CA THR A 223 -1.65 -3.77 17.66
C THR A 223 -2.43 -2.76 18.52
N VAL A 224 -3.06 -1.74 17.92
CA VAL A 224 -3.87 -0.75 18.64
C VAL A 224 -5.16 -1.38 19.17
N ARG A 225 -5.75 -2.32 18.43
CA ARG A 225 -7.01 -2.96 18.80
C ARG A 225 -6.85 -4.01 19.91
N PHE A 226 -5.78 -4.78 19.89
CA PHE A 226 -5.58 -5.91 20.80
C PHE A 226 -4.50 -5.67 21.87
N GLY A 227 -3.72 -4.59 21.76
CA GLY A 227 -2.56 -4.33 22.61
C GLY A 227 -1.33 -5.14 22.16
N PRO A 228 -0.14 -4.87 22.72
CA PRO A 228 1.02 -5.70 22.47
C PRO A 228 0.79 -7.11 23.07
N ASP A 229 0.99 -8.15 22.27
CA ASP A 229 0.99 -9.53 22.76
C ASP A 229 2.02 -9.67 23.91
N PRO A 230 1.64 -10.26 25.07
CA PRO A 230 2.53 -10.44 26.21
C PRO A 230 3.64 -11.48 25.99
#